data_AF-A0A2E1JJV6-F1
#
_entry.id   AF-A0A2E1JJV6-F1
#
_cell.length_a   1.000
_cell.length_b   1.000
_cell.length_c   1.000
_cell.angle_alpha   90.00
_cell.angle_beta   90.00
_cell.angle_gamma   90.00
#
_symmetry.space_group_name_H-M   'P 1'
#
loop_
_entity.id
_entity.type
_entity.pdbx_description
1 polymer ?
#
loop_
_entity_poly.entity_id
_entity_poly.type
_entity_poly.pdbx_seq_one_letter_code
_entity_poly.pdbx_strand_id
1 'polypeptide(L)'
;RIQLNDSIIQIENEYYSTIRPKRVCPSGERPINILNQKGIDYLELRCIDLNPDTFVGISEEQIYFLDLLILYSFLIDSPEITEIESNELFRTHKTIVNEGRKHEVKITTLKGETSIKEEALRLLEGMNEIAQFMDNEVGEGISSKWSDTVNQQRKVIENLDLSLSGLLLKDIENKKITFQEYGLQLSRAHKKEMDDLVLNGSNNFNESSKESLLAAQKLEEEHQVDFEDYLKDFLDKIS
;
A
#
# COMPACT_ATOMS: atom_id res chain seq x y z
N ARG A 1 -13.20 -6.79 -29.46
CA ARG A 1 -12.48 -7.66 -28.51
C ARG A 1 -12.86 -7.24 -27.09
N ILE A 2 -13.24 -8.17 -26.20
CA ILE A 2 -13.65 -7.86 -24.80
C ILE A 2 -12.60 -8.27 -23.75
N GLN A 3 -11.63 -9.11 -24.13
CA GLN A 3 -10.53 -9.63 -23.30
C GLN A 3 -9.25 -9.73 -24.16
N LEU A 4 -8.08 -9.71 -23.51
CA LEU A 4 -6.77 -9.84 -24.16
C LEU A 4 -6.45 -11.30 -24.53
N ASN A 5 -6.82 -12.26 -23.68
CA ASN A 5 -6.74 -13.71 -23.91
C ASN A 5 -7.71 -14.46 -22.96
N ASP A 6 -7.68 -15.79 -22.97
CA ASP A 6 -8.54 -16.69 -22.17
C ASP A 6 -7.82 -17.33 -20.97
N SER A 7 -6.63 -16.83 -20.61
CA SER A 7 -5.86 -17.32 -19.45
C SER A 7 -6.47 -16.87 -18.12
N ILE A 8 -6.12 -17.56 -17.04
CA ILE A 8 -6.53 -17.19 -15.67
C ILE A 8 -6.08 -15.77 -15.31
N ILE A 9 -4.90 -15.39 -15.79
CA ILE A 9 -4.32 -14.05 -15.67
C ILE A 9 -3.94 -13.62 -17.09
N GLN A 10 -4.53 -12.55 -17.59
CA GLN A 10 -4.31 -12.08 -18.96
C GLN A 10 -2.95 -11.41 -19.11
N ILE A 11 -2.56 -10.62 -18.10
CA ILE A 11 -1.24 -9.97 -17.96
C ILE A 11 -0.86 -9.91 -16.48
N GLU A 12 0.42 -9.79 -16.17
CA GLU A 12 0.97 -9.87 -14.80
C GLU A 12 0.29 -8.89 -13.82
N ASN A 13 -0.16 -7.74 -14.33
CA ASN A 13 -0.80 -6.71 -13.51
C ASN A 13 -2.15 -7.15 -12.90
N GLU A 14 -2.80 -8.18 -13.46
CA GLU A 14 -4.06 -8.77 -12.97
C GLU A 14 -3.84 -9.64 -11.72
N TYR A 15 -2.61 -10.05 -11.41
CA TYR A 15 -2.31 -10.87 -10.24
C TYR A 15 -2.46 -10.09 -8.92
N TYR A 16 -3.63 -10.13 -8.29
CA TYR A 16 -3.88 -9.42 -7.03
C TYR A 16 -3.02 -9.95 -5.87
N SER A 17 -2.21 -9.06 -5.28
CA SER A 17 -1.39 -9.33 -4.10
C SER A 17 -1.32 -8.10 -3.19
N THR A 18 -1.01 -8.31 -1.91
CA THR A 18 -0.85 -7.25 -0.90
C THR A 18 0.46 -6.48 -1.04
N ILE A 19 1.48 -7.11 -1.63
CA ILE A 19 2.78 -6.54 -1.93
C ILE A 19 3.26 -7.08 -3.29
N ARG A 20 3.98 -6.26 -4.07
CA ARG A 20 4.57 -6.69 -5.35
C ARG A 20 6.04 -6.28 -5.46
N PRO A 21 6.92 -7.18 -5.92
CA PRO A 21 8.24 -6.78 -6.38
C PRO A 21 8.11 -6.03 -7.71
N LYS A 22 8.83 -4.91 -7.84
CA LYS A 22 8.74 -4.04 -9.00
C LYS A 22 10.12 -3.60 -9.47
N ARG A 23 10.16 -3.24 -10.76
CA ARG A 23 11.25 -2.54 -11.43
C ARG A 23 10.68 -1.71 -12.56
N VAL A 24 11.35 -0.61 -12.89
CA VAL A 24 11.01 0.23 -14.05
C VAL A 24 11.02 -0.64 -15.31
N CYS A 25 9.87 -0.73 -15.96
CA CYS A 25 9.66 -1.55 -17.16
C CYS A 25 9.60 -0.64 -18.40
N PRO A 26 10.42 -0.87 -19.43
CA PRO A 26 10.29 -0.17 -20.71
C PRO A 26 8.92 -0.40 -21.35
N SER A 27 8.50 0.55 -22.19
CA SER A 27 7.26 0.43 -22.95
C SER A 27 7.28 -0.82 -23.84
N GLY A 28 6.17 -1.55 -23.88
CA GLY A 28 6.01 -2.77 -24.66
C GLY A 28 6.74 -4.01 -24.12
N GLU A 29 7.41 -3.93 -22.97
CA GLU A 29 8.05 -5.08 -22.31
C GLU A 29 7.15 -5.68 -21.20
N ARG A 30 7.35 -6.97 -20.90
CA ARG A 30 6.64 -7.68 -19.84
C ARG A 30 7.33 -7.43 -18.48
N PRO A 31 6.59 -7.03 -17.44
CA PRO A 31 7.16 -6.80 -16.11
C PRO A 31 7.95 -8.01 -15.56
N ILE A 32 7.46 -9.24 -15.80
CA ILE A 32 8.12 -10.46 -15.31
C ILE A 32 9.49 -10.67 -15.96
N ASN A 33 9.63 -10.35 -17.25
CA ASN A 33 10.89 -10.48 -17.96
C ASN A 33 11.96 -9.55 -17.37
N ILE A 34 11.59 -8.30 -17.10
CA ILE A 34 12.51 -7.32 -16.51
C ILE A 34 12.88 -7.70 -15.08
N LEU A 35 11.94 -8.23 -14.30
CA LEU A 35 12.23 -8.75 -12.95
C LEU A 35 13.19 -9.95 -13.01
N ASN A 36 12.96 -10.91 -13.91
CA ASN A 36 13.83 -12.07 -14.09
C ASN A 36 15.25 -11.67 -14.53
N GLN A 37 15.37 -10.69 -15.44
CA GLN A 37 16.66 -10.29 -16.01
C GLN A 37 17.46 -9.35 -15.10
N LYS A 38 16.78 -8.41 -14.43
CA LYS A 38 17.44 -7.30 -13.73
C LYS A 38 17.21 -7.32 -12.23
N GLY A 39 16.39 -8.24 -11.72
CA GLY A 39 16.02 -8.33 -10.31
C GLY A 39 15.01 -7.28 -9.87
N ILE A 40 14.78 -7.25 -8.56
CA ILE A 40 13.87 -6.30 -7.91
C ILE A 40 14.57 -4.93 -7.81
N ASP A 41 13.80 -3.85 -7.89
CA ASP A 41 14.27 -2.46 -7.72
C ASP A 41 13.58 -1.81 -6.51
N TYR A 42 12.27 -1.99 -6.40
CA TYR A 42 11.48 -1.52 -5.27
C TYR A 42 10.30 -2.45 -4.96
N LEU A 43 9.66 -2.24 -3.81
CA LEU A 43 8.44 -2.93 -3.40
C LEU A 43 7.24 -1.98 -3.51
N GLU A 44 6.15 -2.48 -4.08
CA GLU A 44 4.87 -1.78 -4.11
C GLU A 44 3.95 -2.40 -3.04
N LEU A 45 3.71 -1.68 -1.95
CA LEU A 45 2.72 -2.04 -0.94
C LEU A 45 1.32 -1.64 -1.41
N ARG A 46 0.39 -2.61 -1.41
CA ARG A 46 -0.97 -2.46 -1.95
C ARG A 46 -2.06 -2.73 -0.91
N CYS A 47 -1.68 -3.01 0.34
CA CYS A 47 -2.59 -3.34 1.43
C CYS A 47 -2.90 -2.14 2.34
N ILE A 48 -2.95 -0.93 1.76
CA ILE A 48 -3.20 0.32 2.50
C ILE A 48 -4.51 0.91 1.98
N ASP A 49 -5.50 1.00 2.86
CA ASP A 49 -6.75 1.70 2.56
C ASP A 49 -6.55 3.22 2.62
N LEU A 50 -7.41 3.96 1.92
CA LEU A 50 -7.43 5.42 1.99
C LEU A 50 -7.73 5.87 3.42
N ASN A 51 -6.89 6.77 3.94
CA ASN A 51 -7.13 7.41 5.22
C ASN A 51 -8.24 8.46 5.10
N PRO A 52 -9.40 8.26 5.76
CA PRO A 52 -10.54 9.17 5.67
C PRO A 52 -10.31 10.53 6.33
N ASP A 53 -9.26 10.70 7.15
CA ASP A 53 -9.00 11.93 7.91
C ASP A 53 -8.07 12.90 7.16
N THR A 54 -7.62 12.55 5.96
CA THR A 54 -6.69 13.37 5.16
C THR A 54 -7.20 13.54 3.72
N PHE A 55 -7.10 14.75 3.16
CA PHE A 55 -7.55 15.00 1.78
C PHE A 55 -6.69 14.32 0.71
N VAL A 56 -5.46 13.92 1.05
CA VAL A 56 -4.55 13.17 0.17
C VAL A 56 -4.65 11.64 0.33
N GLY A 57 -5.40 11.17 1.33
CA GLY A 57 -5.68 9.74 1.56
C GLY A 57 -4.59 8.96 2.30
N ILE A 58 -3.55 9.61 2.82
CA ILE A 58 -2.50 9.02 3.68
C ILE A 58 -1.89 10.11 4.58
N SER A 59 -1.50 9.77 5.81
CA SER A 59 -0.81 10.68 6.73
C SER A 59 0.69 10.41 6.81
N GLU A 60 1.46 11.38 7.29
CA GLU A 60 2.89 11.20 7.55
C GLU A 60 3.14 10.07 8.56
N GLU A 61 2.32 9.95 9.60
CA GLU A 61 2.44 8.90 10.62
C GLU A 61 2.25 7.50 10.03
N GLN A 62 1.39 7.35 9.02
CA GLN A 62 1.28 6.09 8.28
C GLN A 62 2.56 5.80 7.49
N ILE A 63 3.17 6.82 6.88
CA ILE A 63 4.44 6.67 6.14
C ILE A 63 5.57 6.27 7.09
N TYR A 64 5.72 6.95 8.24
CA TYR A 64 6.72 6.58 9.24
C TYR A 64 6.52 5.14 9.75
N PHE A 65 5.28 4.69 9.91
CA PHE A 65 5.02 3.29 10.29
C PHE A 65 5.42 2.31 9.18
N LEU A 66 5.16 2.64 7.91
CA LEU A 66 5.53 1.81 6.78
C LEU A 66 7.05 1.70 6.62
N ASP A 67 7.80 2.78 6.87
CA ASP A 67 9.26 2.73 6.92
C ASP A 67 9.73 1.69 7.94
N LEU A 68 9.20 1.74 9.16
CA LEU A 68 9.55 0.79 10.22
C LEU A 68 9.16 -0.64 9.86
N LEU A 69 7.97 -0.84 9.28
CA LEU A 69 7.50 -2.16 8.89
C LEU A 69 8.40 -2.77 7.81
N ILE A 70 8.80 -2.00 6.80
CA ILE A 70 9.66 -2.46 5.72
C ILE A 70 11.07 -2.76 6.25
N LEU A 71 11.65 -1.84 7.04
CA LEU A 71 12.98 -2.02 7.62
C LEU A 71 13.03 -3.20 8.59
N TYR A 72 12.00 -3.35 9.42
CA TYR A 72 11.87 -4.50 10.32
C TYR A 72 11.81 -5.80 9.52
N SER A 73 10.96 -5.86 8.50
CA SER A 73 10.84 -7.03 7.62
C SER A 73 12.13 -7.35 6.88
N PHE A 74 12.96 -6.34 6.56
CA PHE A 74 14.26 -6.52 5.92
C PHE A 74 15.32 -7.09 6.87
N LEU A 75 15.25 -6.76 8.16
CA LEU A 75 16.28 -7.13 9.15
C LEU A 75 16.00 -8.47 9.85
N ILE A 76 14.74 -8.89 9.95
CA ILE A 76 14.41 -10.16 10.57
C ILE A 76 14.68 -11.35 9.63
N ASP A 77 15.00 -12.51 10.23
CA ASP A 77 15.10 -13.76 9.48
C ASP A 77 13.78 -14.06 8.75
N SER A 78 13.88 -14.32 7.44
CA SER A 78 12.77 -14.68 6.57
C SER A 78 13.09 -15.99 5.85
N PRO A 79 12.84 -17.16 6.49
CA PRO A 79 13.01 -18.45 5.84
C PRO A 79 12.03 -18.63 4.68
N GLU A 80 12.31 -19.59 3.82
CA GLU A 80 11.45 -19.92 2.68
C GLU A 80 10.04 -20.32 3.16
N ILE A 81 9.03 -19.71 2.56
CA ILE A 81 7.62 -19.93 2.90
C ILE A 81 7.18 -21.27 2.30
N THR A 82 6.78 -22.20 3.17
CA THR A 82 6.21 -23.49 2.74
C THR A 82 4.76 -23.35 2.28
N GLU A 83 4.22 -24.33 1.56
CA GLU A 83 2.79 -24.32 1.17
C GLU A 83 1.84 -24.31 2.38
N ILE A 84 2.20 -25.02 3.45
CA ILE A 84 1.42 -25.02 4.70
C ILE A 84 1.43 -23.62 5.32
N GLU A 85 2.59 -22.99 5.39
CA GLU A 85 2.74 -21.63 5.92
C GLU A 85 1.99 -20.61 5.05
N SER A 86 2.05 -20.73 3.73
CA SER A 86 1.31 -19.86 2.80
C SER A 86 -0.20 -19.91 3.08
N ASN A 87 -0.75 -21.11 3.32
CA ASN A 87 -2.15 -21.28 3.69
C ASN A 87 -2.48 -20.65 5.06
N GLU A 88 -1.58 -20.77 6.04
CA GLU A 88 -1.75 -20.13 7.35
C GLU A 88 -1.67 -18.60 7.25
N LEU A 89 -0.76 -18.04 6.45
CA LEU A 89 -0.67 -16.60 6.18
C LEU A 89 -1.97 -16.08 5.55
N PHE A 90 -2.54 -16.81 4.60
CA PHE A 90 -3.84 -16.46 4.01
C PHE A 90 -4.97 -16.48 5.03
N ARG A 91 -5.01 -17.50 5.91
CA ARG A 91 -5.99 -17.59 7.01
C ARG A 91 -5.84 -16.42 7.98
N THR A 92 -4.62 -16.14 8.44
CA THR A 92 -4.32 -15.02 9.32
C THR A 92 -4.73 -13.70 8.69
N HIS A 93 -4.40 -13.45 7.41
CA HIS A 93 -4.83 -12.24 6.71
C HIS A 93 -6.35 -12.11 6.68
N LYS A 94 -7.07 -13.18 6.34
CA LYS A 94 -8.54 -13.19 6.36
C LYS A 94 -9.09 -12.91 7.76
N THR A 95 -8.48 -13.47 8.80
CA THR A 95 -8.85 -13.22 10.19
C THR A 95 -8.67 -11.74 10.56
N ILE A 96 -7.53 -11.13 10.22
CA ILE A 96 -7.29 -9.70 10.48
C ILE A 96 -8.30 -8.82 9.73
N VAL A 97 -8.60 -9.12 8.46
CA VAL A 97 -9.57 -8.34 7.68
C VAL A 97 -10.98 -8.37 8.28
N ASN A 98 -11.44 -9.54 8.72
CA ASN A 98 -12.83 -9.70 9.20
C ASN A 98 -12.99 -9.46 10.70
N GLU A 99 -11.94 -9.73 11.49
CA GLU A 99 -12.00 -9.80 12.95
C GLU A 99 -10.84 -9.07 13.64
N GLY A 100 -10.01 -8.32 12.91
CA GLY A 100 -8.84 -7.63 13.43
C GLY A 100 -9.13 -6.65 14.56
N ARG A 101 -10.40 -6.23 14.72
CA ARG A 101 -10.83 -5.41 15.85
C ARG A 101 -11.09 -6.18 17.17
N LYS A 102 -10.90 -7.51 17.20
CA LYS A 102 -11.10 -8.37 18.38
C LYS A 102 -9.75 -8.89 18.89
N HIS A 103 -9.19 -8.26 19.93
CA HIS A 103 -7.85 -8.58 20.47
C HIS A 103 -7.59 -10.06 20.76
N GLU A 104 -8.59 -10.76 21.30
CA GLU A 104 -8.46 -12.14 21.79
C GLU A 104 -8.50 -13.19 20.68
N VAL A 105 -8.81 -12.80 19.44
CA VAL A 105 -8.81 -13.72 18.30
C VAL A 105 -7.41 -14.27 18.12
N LYS A 106 -7.36 -15.60 17.92
CA LYS A 106 -6.11 -16.34 17.78
C LYS A 106 -5.67 -16.38 16.33
N ILE A 107 -4.35 -16.31 16.14
CA ILE A 107 -3.67 -16.45 14.85
C ILE A 107 -2.51 -17.44 14.99
N THR A 108 -2.18 -18.12 13.89
CA THR A 108 -1.05 -19.03 13.82
C THR A 108 0.20 -18.27 13.40
N THR A 109 1.29 -18.44 14.14
CA THR A 109 2.63 -17.96 13.78
C THR A 109 3.61 -19.14 13.68
N LEU A 110 4.82 -18.89 13.18
CA LEU A 110 5.91 -19.88 13.20
C LEU A 110 6.26 -20.39 14.61
N LYS A 111 5.96 -19.59 15.65
CA LYS A 111 6.20 -19.94 17.06
C LYS A 111 5.01 -20.63 17.72
N GLY A 112 3.90 -20.82 16.99
CA GLY A 112 2.64 -21.38 17.49
C GLY A 112 1.51 -20.36 17.51
N GLU A 113 0.42 -20.73 18.17
CA GLU A 113 -0.78 -19.90 18.29
C GLU A 113 -0.58 -18.76 19.32
N THR A 114 -1.01 -17.55 18.96
CA THR A 114 -1.01 -16.37 19.84
C THR A 114 -2.21 -15.48 19.54
N SER A 115 -2.50 -14.49 20.39
CA SER A 115 -3.55 -13.51 20.09
C SER A 115 -3.05 -12.44 19.11
N ILE A 116 -3.96 -11.81 18.38
CA ILE A 116 -3.64 -10.66 17.51
C ILE A 116 -2.91 -9.57 18.31
N LYS A 117 -3.37 -9.30 19.54
CA LYS A 117 -2.78 -8.26 20.40
C LYS A 117 -1.34 -8.59 20.77
N GLU A 118 -1.09 -9.81 21.25
CA GLU A 118 0.24 -10.25 21.66
C GLU A 118 1.23 -10.16 20.48
N GLU A 119 0.83 -10.64 19.31
CA GLU A 119 1.68 -10.62 18.13
C GLU A 119 1.93 -9.19 17.63
N ALA A 120 0.92 -8.32 17.60
CA ALA A 120 1.08 -6.93 17.21
C ALA A 120 2.04 -6.17 18.15
N LEU A 121 1.90 -6.36 19.47
CA LEU A 121 2.81 -5.77 20.45
C LEU A 121 4.24 -6.31 20.30
N ARG A 122 4.40 -7.60 19.99
CA ARG A 122 5.71 -8.21 19.72
C ARG A 122 6.38 -7.60 18.48
N LEU A 123 5.62 -7.37 17.41
CA LEU A 123 6.12 -6.73 16.19
C LEU A 123 6.52 -5.27 16.47
N LEU A 124 5.69 -4.50 17.18
CA LEU A 124 5.99 -3.13 17.57
C LEU A 124 7.21 -3.03 18.48
N GLU A 125 7.41 -4.00 19.38
CA GLU A 125 8.62 -4.08 20.20
C GLU A 125 9.87 -4.27 19.35
N GLY A 126 9.81 -5.15 18.34
CA GLY A 126 10.91 -5.36 17.42
C GLY A 126 11.27 -4.13 16.57
N MET A 127 10.36 -3.18 16.43
CA MET A 127 10.58 -1.93 15.67
C MET A 127 11.23 -0.82 16.52
N ASN A 128 11.30 -0.95 17.84
CA ASN A 128 11.78 0.12 18.73
C ASN A 128 13.21 0.59 18.40
N GLU A 129 14.14 -0.35 18.21
CA GLU A 129 15.54 -0.02 17.92
C GLU A 129 15.69 0.65 16.56
N ILE A 130 14.90 0.22 15.57
CA ILE A 130 14.87 0.81 14.23
C ILE A 130 14.32 2.24 14.30
N ALA A 131 13.24 2.45 15.09
CA ALA A 131 12.65 3.76 15.27
C ALA A 131 13.63 4.77 15.89
N GLN A 132 14.35 4.35 16.94
CA GLN A 132 15.39 5.19 17.56
C GLN A 132 16.53 5.50 16.58
N PHE A 133 16.94 4.52 15.77
CA PHE A 133 17.95 4.73 14.74
C PHE A 133 17.47 5.75 13.70
N MET A 134 16.25 5.61 13.19
CA MET A 134 15.67 6.53 12.21
C MET A 134 15.53 7.95 12.75
N ASP A 135 15.07 8.12 13.99
CA ASP A 135 14.96 9.42 14.64
C ASP A 135 16.32 10.13 14.74
N ASN A 136 17.40 9.39 15.05
CA ASN A 136 18.74 9.94 15.18
C ASN A 136 19.41 10.25 13.84
N GLU A 137 19.38 9.31 12.89
CA GLU A 137 20.17 9.40 11.66
C GLU A 137 19.42 10.10 10.52
N VAL A 138 18.09 9.94 10.45
CA VAL A 138 17.26 10.56 9.40
C VAL A 138 16.54 11.79 9.95
N GLY A 139 16.01 11.70 11.16
CA GLY A 139 15.40 12.83 11.87
C GLY A 139 16.41 13.81 12.48
N GLU A 140 17.70 13.56 12.30
CA GLU A 140 18.84 14.33 12.82
C GLU A 140 18.79 14.56 14.35
N GLY A 141 18.08 13.69 15.09
CA GLY A 141 17.86 13.83 16.54
C GLY A 141 17.00 15.02 16.96
N ILE A 142 16.43 15.76 16.00
CA ILE A 142 15.56 16.92 16.23
C ILE A 142 14.11 16.47 16.44
N SER A 143 13.75 15.31 15.90
CA SER A 143 12.39 14.78 15.92
C SER A 143 12.35 13.32 16.37
N SER A 144 11.30 12.95 17.10
CA SER A 144 11.02 11.59 17.57
C SER A 144 9.92 10.91 16.74
N LYS A 145 9.80 11.25 15.45
CA LYS A 145 8.64 10.90 14.62
C LYS A 145 8.41 9.39 14.54
N TRP A 146 9.46 8.60 14.32
CA TRP A 146 9.34 7.16 14.21
C TRP A 146 9.04 6.52 15.58
N SER A 147 9.71 6.95 16.65
CA SER A 147 9.42 6.46 18.02
C SER A 147 8.02 6.82 18.49
N ASP A 148 7.55 8.04 18.17
CA ASP A 148 6.20 8.50 18.47
C ASP A 148 5.16 7.66 17.72
N THR A 149 5.42 7.32 16.45
CA THR A 149 4.57 6.42 15.68
C THR A 149 4.47 5.04 16.34
N VAL A 150 5.57 4.43 16.79
CA VAL A 150 5.51 3.15 17.53
C VAL A 150 4.64 3.26 18.79
N ASN A 151 4.83 4.33 19.57
CA ASN A 151 4.05 4.57 20.79
C ASN A 151 2.56 4.81 20.50
N GLN A 152 2.24 5.51 19.41
CA GLN A 152 0.87 5.69 18.96
C GLN A 152 0.23 4.36 18.54
N GLN A 153 0.94 3.55 17.75
CA GLN A 153 0.45 2.22 17.35
C GLN A 153 0.22 1.32 18.56
N ARG A 154 1.09 1.36 19.58
CA ARG A 154 0.82 0.64 20.85
C ARG A 154 -0.50 1.08 21.49
N LYS A 155 -0.79 2.38 21.53
CA LYS A 155 -2.07 2.87 22.07
C LYS A 155 -3.27 2.35 21.26
N VAL A 156 -3.14 2.27 19.93
CA VAL A 156 -4.15 1.69 19.05
C VAL A 156 -4.33 0.19 19.31
N ILE A 157 -3.26 -0.56 19.53
CA ILE A 157 -3.32 -1.99 19.88
C ILE A 157 -3.81 -2.23 21.31
N GLU A 158 -3.70 -1.25 22.21
CA GLU A 158 -4.34 -1.32 23.53
C GLU A 158 -5.85 -0.98 23.46
N ASN A 159 -6.24 -0.14 22.50
CA ASN A 159 -7.63 0.25 22.28
C ASN A 159 -7.93 0.44 20.78
N LEU A 160 -8.46 -0.60 20.14
CA LEU A 160 -8.75 -0.62 18.70
C LEU A 160 -9.88 0.32 18.26
N ASP A 161 -10.63 0.93 19.18
CA ASP A 161 -11.53 2.03 18.85
C ASP A 161 -10.77 3.29 18.42
N LEU A 162 -9.44 3.34 18.64
CA LEU A 162 -8.54 4.36 18.13
C LEU A 162 -7.98 4.03 16.74
N SER A 163 -8.22 2.84 16.19
CA SER A 163 -7.84 2.51 14.80
C SER A 163 -8.70 3.31 13.82
N LEU A 164 -8.23 3.49 12.57
CA LEU A 164 -9.02 4.18 11.53
C LEU A 164 -10.42 3.57 11.37
N SER A 165 -10.52 2.23 11.36
CA SER A 165 -11.80 1.54 11.29
C SER A 165 -12.67 1.75 12.54
N GLY A 166 -12.07 1.83 13.73
CA GLY A 166 -12.76 2.11 14.99
C GLY A 166 -13.29 3.55 15.06
N LEU A 167 -12.44 4.52 14.73
CA LEU A 167 -12.78 5.95 14.68
C LEU A 167 -13.90 6.22 13.69
N LEU A 168 -13.78 5.71 12.46
CA LEU A 168 -14.80 5.86 11.42
C LEU A 168 -16.15 5.30 11.87
N LEU A 169 -16.20 4.08 12.41
CA LEU A 169 -17.46 3.46 12.84
C LEU A 169 -18.09 4.22 14.00
N LYS A 170 -17.28 4.63 14.98
CA LYS A 170 -17.72 5.45 16.10
C LYS A 170 -18.29 6.79 15.63
N ASP A 171 -17.68 7.40 14.62
CA ASP A 171 -18.16 8.66 14.05
C ASP A 171 -19.52 8.51 13.37
N ILE A 172 -19.69 7.45 12.58
CA ILE A 172 -20.96 7.12 11.91
C ILE A 172 -22.07 6.89 12.96
N GLU A 173 -21.78 6.09 14.00
CA GLU A 173 -22.71 5.80 15.08
C GLU A 173 -23.10 7.06 15.88
N ASN A 174 -22.12 7.87 16.27
CA ASN A 174 -22.35 9.08 17.06
C ASN A 174 -23.15 10.14 16.30
N LYS A 175 -22.85 10.32 15.00
CA LYS A 175 -23.55 11.26 14.12
C LYS A 175 -24.93 10.74 13.69
N LYS A 176 -25.21 9.44 13.90
CA LYS A 176 -26.44 8.75 13.46
C LYS A 176 -26.70 8.92 11.97
N ILE A 177 -25.64 8.80 11.17
CA ILE A 177 -25.68 8.92 9.71
C ILE A 177 -25.37 7.58 9.06
N THR A 178 -25.71 7.45 7.79
CA THR A 178 -25.30 6.30 6.96
C THR A 178 -23.84 6.43 6.53
N PHE A 179 -23.23 5.30 6.13
CA PHE A 179 -21.89 5.30 5.54
C PHE A 179 -21.80 6.17 4.28
N GLN A 180 -22.85 6.20 3.46
CA GLN A 180 -22.91 7.03 2.25
C GLN A 180 -22.89 8.52 2.59
N GLU A 181 -23.67 8.94 3.59
CA GLU A 181 -23.68 10.32 4.07
C GLU A 181 -22.33 10.72 4.66
N TYR A 182 -21.70 9.83 5.44
CA TYR A 182 -20.36 10.04 5.98
C TYR A 182 -19.33 10.25 4.86
N GLY A 183 -19.30 9.36 3.86
CA GLY A 183 -18.39 9.50 2.71
C GLY A 183 -18.62 10.78 1.91
N LEU A 184 -19.88 11.19 1.72
CA LEU A 184 -20.20 12.46 1.05
C LEU A 184 -19.77 13.69 1.85
N GLN A 185 -19.89 13.64 3.18
CA GLN A 185 -19.40 14.70 4.06
C GLN A 185 -17.89 14.85 3.96
N LEU A 186 -17.15 13.73 4.05
CA LEU A 186 -15.70 13.72 3.88
C LEU A 186 -15.29 14.25 2.51
N SER A 187 -15.91 13.77 1.43
CA SER A 187 -15.62 14.24 0.07
C SER A 187 -15.78 15.76 -0.07
N ARG A 188 -16.83 16.34 0.51
CA ARG A 188 -17.05 17.80 0.51
C ARG A 188 -16.02 18.55 1.35
N ALA A 189 -15.64 18.02 2.51
CA ALA A 189 -14.63 18.61 3.37
C ALA A 189 -13.25 18.61 2.70
N HIS A 190 -12.80 17.46 2.19
CA HIS A 190 -11.54 17.32 1.47
C HIS A 190 -11.49 18.19 0.21
N LYS A 191 -12.59 18.27 -0.54
CA LYS A 191 -12.68 19.19 -1.69
C LYS A 191 -12.43 20.63 -1.26
N LYS A 192 -13.07 21.08 -0.18
CA LYS A 192 -12.91 22.44 0.32
C LYS A 192 -11.45 22.70 0.72
N GLU A 193 -10.83 21.77 1.44
CA GLU A 193 -9.42 21.87 1.83
C GLU A 193 -8.51 21.99 0.61
N MET A 194 -8.75 21.17 -0.43
CA MET A 194 -8.00 21.22 -1.68
C MET A 194 -8.24 22.53 -2.46
N ASP A 195 -9.47 23.05 -2.48
CA ASP A 195 -9.81 24.33 -3.11
C ASP A 195 -9.12 25.52 -2.40
N ASP A 196 -8.89 25.41 -1.09
CA ASP A 196 -8.24 26.44 -0.25
C ASP A 196 -6.70 26.37 -0.27
N LEU A 197 -6.10 25.36 -0.92
CA LEU A 197 -4.64 25.21 -1.01
C LEU A 197 -4.00 26.35 -1.81
N VAL A 198 -3.06 27.07 -1.17
CA VAL A 198 -2.20 28.04 -1.84
C VAL A 198 -0.99 27.29 -2.42
N LEU A 199 -0.93 27.20 -3.75
CA LEU A 199 0.21 26.61 -4.45
C LEU A 199 1.41 27.58 -4.39
N ASN A 200 2.39 27.26 -3.55
CA ASN A 200 3.65 27.99 -3.48
C ASN A 200 4.68 27.37 -4.46
N GLY A 201 4.99 28.07 -5.57
CA GLY A 201 6.05 27.66 -6.51
C GLY A 201 5.59 27.01 -7.83
N SER A 202 6.56 26.68 -8.68
CA SER A 202 6.48 26.29 -10.10
C SER A 202 5.84 24.91 -10.37
N ASN A 203 4.63 24.66 -9.89
CA ASN A 203 3.87 23.47 -10.27
C ASN A 203 3.30 23.68 -11.68
N ASN A 204 4.06 23.26 -12.70
CA ASN A 204 3.67 23.46 -14.09
C ASN A 204 2.73 22.37 -14.60
N PHE A 205 1.64 22.11 -13.87
CA PHE A 205 0.61 21.14 -14.29
C PHE A 205 0.07 21.43 -15.70
N ASN A 206 0.04 22.70 -16.09
CA ASN A 206 -0.35 23.12 -17.44
C ASN A 206 0.67 22.68 -18.51
N GLU A 207 1.96 22.77 -18.23
CA GLU A 207 3.01 22.27 -19.14
C GLU A 207 3.00 20.74 -19.18
N SER A 208 2.98 20.06 -18.04
CA SER A 208 2.91 18.58 -18.01
C SER A 208 1.65 18.06 -18.73
N SER A 209 0.52 18.75 -18.60
CA SER A 209 -0.70 18.42 -19.36
C SER A 209 -0.48 18.56 -20.87
N LYS A 210 0.09 19.67 -21.34
CA LYS A 210 0.42 19.87 -22.76
C LYS A 210 1.42 18.83 -23.27
N GLU A 211 2.49 18.57 -22.52
CA GLU A 211 3.50 17.57 -22.86
C GLU A 211 2.89 16.17 -22.97
N SER A 212 2.00 15.79 -22.05
CA SER A 212 1.33 14.49 -22.09
C SER A 212 0.46 14.31 -23.35
N LEU A 213 -0.24 15.36 -23.77
CA LEU A 213 -1.08 15.34 -24.97
C LEU A 213 -0.23 15.29 -26.25
N LEU A 214 0.85 16.07 -26.30
CA LEU A 214 1.79 16.02 -27.43
C LEU A 214 2.47 14.66 -27.55
N ALA A 215 2.84 14.05 -26.41
CA ALA A 215 3.41 12.71 -26.40
C ALA A 215 2.41 11.66 -26.92
N ALA A 216 1.14 11.75 -26.52
CA ALA A 216 0.08 10.87 -27.04
C ALA A 216 -0.13 11.05 -28.55
N GLN A 217 -0.26 12.30 -29.03
CA GLN A 217 -0.40 12.60 -30.46
C GLN A 217 0.78 12.06 -31.28
N LYS A 218 2.01 12.23 -30.77
CA LYS A 218 3.20 11.70 -31.43
C LYS A 218 3.16 10.17 -31.55
N LEU A 219 2.70 9.46 -30.51
CA LEU A 219 2.53 8.01 -30.57
C LEU A 219 1.47 7.59 -31.60
N GLU A 220 0.39 8.37 -31.74
CA GLU A 220 -0.68 8.12 -32.71
C GLU A 220 -0.25 8.42 -34.17
N GLU A 221 0.63 9.40 -34.38
CA GLU A 221 1.16 9.78 -35.70
C GLU A 221 2.33 8.90 -36.16
N GLU A 222 3.08 8.32 -35.24
CA GLU A 222 4.15 7.36 -35.54
C GLU A 222 3.59 6.11 -36.23
N HIS A 223 4.38 5.51 -37.14
CA HIS A 223 3.95 4.29 -37.82
C HIS A 223 3.88 3.14 -36.81
N GLN A 224 2.66 2.75 -36.45
CA GLN A 224 2.39 1.62 -35.56
C GLN A 224 2.13 0.34 -36.37
N VAL A 225 2.48 -0.80 -35.77
CA VAL A 225 2.02 -2.11 -36.26
C VAL A 225 0.53 -2.26 -35.99
N ASP A 226 -0.14 -3.18 -36.69
CA ASP A 226 -1.55 -3.48 -36.40
C ASP A 226 -1.71 -3.91 -34.95
N PHE A 227 -2.81 -3.50 -34.31
CA PHE A 227 -3.04 -3.79 -32.91
C PHE A 227 -3.04 -5.30 -32.59
N GLU A 228 -3.60 -6.13 -33.47
CA GLU A 228 -3.63 -7.57 -33.26
C GLU A 228 -2.23 -8.19 -33.38
N ASP A 229 -1.38 -7.67 -34.26
CA ASP A 229 0.02 -8.07 -34.37
C ASP A 229 0.81 -7.63 -33.12
N TYR A 230 0.65 -6.37 -32.68
CA TYR A 230 1.27 -5.87 -31.45
C TYR A 230 0.89 -6.74 -30.23
N LEU A 231 -0.41 -7.02 -30.09
CA LEU A 231 -0.92 -7.78 -28.95
C LEU A 231 -0.37 -9.21 -28.96
N LYS A 232 -0.35 -9.85 -30.12
CA LYS A 232 0.25 -11.17 -30.26
C LYS A 232 1.72 -11.17 -29.86
N ASP A 233 2.51 -10.25 -30.42
CA ASP A 233 3.93 -10.13 -30.11
C ASP A 233 4.16 -9.84 -28.61
N PHE A 234 3.33 -9.00 -28.00
CA PHE A 234 3.41 -8.71 -26.56
C PHE A 234 3.07 -9.93 -25.70
N LEU A 235 2.07 -10.72 -26.08
CA LEU A 235 1.69 -11.93 -25.35
C LEU A 235 2.74 -13.04 -25.49
N ASP A 236 3.38 -13.16 -26.66
CA ASP A 236 4.41 -14.16 -26.96
C ASP A 236 5.76 -13.88 -26.28
N LYS A 237 5.97 -12.68 -25.70
CA LYS A 237 7.21 -12.30 -25.00
C LYS A 237 7.48 -13.05 -23.70
N ILE A 238 6.59 -13.91 -23.19
CA ILE A 238 6.81 -14.62 -21.93
C ILE A 238 8.01 -15.57 -22.08
N SER A 239 9.09 -15.28 -21.35
CA SER A 239 10.25 -16.19 -21.23
C SER A 239 10.00 -17.29 -20.22
#